data_AF-A0A959GHQ5-F1
#
_entry.id   AF-A0A959GHQ5-F1
#
_cell.length_a   1.000
_cell.length_b   1.000
_cell.length_c   1.000
_cell.angle_alpha   90.00
_cell.angle_beta   90.00
_cell.angle_gamma   90.00
#
_symmetry.space_group_name_H-M   'P 1'
#
loop_
_entity.id
_entity.type
_entity.pdbx_description
1 polymer ?
#
loop_
_entity_poly.entity_id
_entity_poly.type
_entity_poly.pdbx_seq_one_letter_code
_entity_poly.pdbx_strand_id
1 'polypeptide(L)'
;MKGWKFSQYIPGKGEGSIFDRLLKLFQELLVYTSGDVSEALSWLTELDKEYGLTNDEYGMADFIQDLIDKGYIQPESQDNPGFVPTAKMEIAIRQKALEDVFGQIKKTKRGNHNTRHTGGGDESTSELRPYEFGDQLDQLAVSESLRNAQINHGVDDFILAQEDLEVHESFYQSQMSTVLMIDISHSMILYGEDRITPAKKVAMA
;
A
#
# COMPACT_ATOMS: atom_id res chain seq x y z
N MET A 1 11.08 26.79 -28.19
CA MET A 1 10.24 26.86 -26.97
C MET A 1 9.07 25.90 -27.13
N LYS A 2 8.96 24.86 -26.31
CA LYS A 2 7.74 24.05 -26.24
C LYS A 2 6.71 24.85 -25.44
N GLY A 3 5.78 25.49 -26.13
CA GLY A 3 4.69 26.25 -25.52
C GLY A 3 3.55 25.32 -25.07
N TRP A 4 2.79 25.77 -24.09
CA TRP A 4 1.58 25.10 -23.63
C TRP A 4 0.49 25.22 -24.71
N LYS A 5 -0.03 24.09 -25.19
CA LYS A 5 -1.21 24.04 -26.06
C LYS A 5 -2.41 23.67 -25.21
N PHE A 6 -3.35 24.60 -25.07
CA PHE A 6 -4.65 24.32 -24.49
C PHE A 6 -5.59 23.85 -25.61
N SER A 7 -6.27 22.74 -25.39
CA SER A 7 -7.35 22.23 -26.24
C SER A 7 -8.60 22.03 -25.40
N GLN A 8 -9.78 22.03 -26.04
CA GLN A 8 -11.00 21.57 -25.38
C GLN A 8 -10.79 20.16 -24.83
N TYR A 9 -11.29 19.92 -23.61
CA TYR A 9 -11.32 18.60 -23.01
C TYR A 9 -12.19 17.69 -23.87
N ILE A 10 -11.62 16.59 -24.34
CA ILE A 10 -12.34 15.54 -25.07
C ILE A 10 -12.43 14.34 -24.11
N PRO A 11 -13.62 14.00 -23.59
CA PRO A 11 -13.81 12.81 -22.76
C PRO A 11 -13.20 11.56 -23.45
N GLY A 12 -12.42 10.77 -22.73
CA GLY A 12 -11.77 9.57 -23.29
C GLY A 12 -10.43 9.78 -24.00
N LYS A 13 -10.03 11.01 -24.32
CA LYS A 13 -8.78 11.27 -25.04
C LYS A 13 -7.58 11.28 -24.08
N GLY A 14 -6.98 10.10 -23.90
CA GLY A 14 -5.84 9.87 -23.00
C GLY A 14 -6.14 8.93 -21.82
N GLU A 15 -7.34 8.35 -21.76
CA GLU A 15 -7.82 7.56 -20.61
C GLU A 15 -7.39 6.09 -20.59
N GLY A 16 -6.52 5.66 -21.51
CA GLY A 16 -6.06 4.27 -21.60
C GLY A 16 -6.97 3.38 -22.43
N SER A 17 -6.72 2.07 -22.36
CA SER A 17 -7.50 1.03 -23.05
C SER A 17 -8.95 0.97 -22.54
N ILE A 18 -9.85 0.27 -23.25
CA ILE A 18 -11.24 0.05 -22.80
C ILE A 18 -11.24 -0.63 -21.42
N PHE A 19 -10.36 -1.62 -21.23
CA PHE A 19 -10.12 -2.26 -19.94
C PHE A 19 -9.78 -1.25 -18.83
N ASP A 20 -8.85 -0.31 -19.06
CA ASP A 20 -8.43 0.64 -18.02
C ASP A 20 -9.58 1.55 -17.56
N ARG A 21 -10.47 1.93 -18.49
CA ARG A 21 -11.65 2.74 -18.17
C ARG A 21 -12.67 1.94 -17.37
N LEU A 22 -12.98 0.73 -17.82
CA LEU A 22 -13.87 -0.17 -17.11
C LEU A 22 -13.32 -0.55 -15.73
N LEU A 23 -12.01 -0.76 -15.61
CA LEU A 23 -11.34 -1.03 -14.34
C LEU A 23 -11.51 0.15 -13.37
N LYS A 24 -11.35 1.39 -13.84
CA LYS A 24 -11.57 2.58 -13.00
C LYS A 24 -13.01 2.64 -12.49
N LEU A 25 -13.99 2.43 -13.37
CA LEU A 25 -15.41 2.41 -12.98
C LEU A 25 -15.72 1.26 -12.02
N PHE A 26 -15.23 0.06 -12.33
CA PHE A 26 -15.38 -1.12 -11.49
C PHE A 26 -14.80 -0.91 -10.09
N GLN A 27 -13.62 -0.30 -9.97
CA GLN A 27 -13.03 0.05 -8.67
C GLN A 27 -13.89 1.05 -7.88
N GLU A 28 -14.56 2.00 -8.54
CA GLU A 28 -15.50 2.89 -7.86
C GLU A 28 -16.71 2.12 -7.36
N LEU A 29 -17.34 1.33 -8.24
CA LEU A 29 -18.51 0.52 -7.89
C LEU A 29 -18.18 -0.45 -6.74
N LEU A 30 -16.99 -1.04 -6.72
CA LEU A 30 -16.59 -1.95 -5.66
C LEU A 30 -16.49 -1.28 -4.28
N VAL A 31 -16.16 0.02 -4.23
CA VAL A 31 -16.20 0.79 -2.97
C VAL A 31 -17.65 1.01 -2.51
N TYR A 32 -18.56 1.27 -3.46
CA TYR A 32 -19.99 1.43 -3.18
C TYR A 32 -20.62 0.12 -2.69
N THR A 33 -20.32 -1.01 -3.35
CA THR A 33 -20.83 -2.35 -2.99
C THR A 33 -20.06 -2.99 -1.85
N SER A 34 -19.16 -2.25 -1.20
CA SER A 34 -18.39 -2.71 -0.03
C SER A 34 -17.58 -3.99 -0.28
N GLY A 35 -17.05 -4.16 -1.48
CA GLY A 35 -16.26 -5.34 -1.86
C GLY A 35 -17.04 -6.45 -2.55
N ASP A 36 -18.37 -6.33 -2.69
CA ASP A 36 -19.16 -7.30 -3.46
C ASP A 36 -18.90 -7.13 -4.96
N VAL A 37 -18.12 -8.07 -5.50
CA VAL A 37 -17.73 -8.09 -6.92
C VAL A 37 -18.92 -8.40 -7.81
N SER A 38 -19.80 -9.31 -7.40
CA SER A 38 -20.96 -9.72 -8.20
C SER A 38 -21.94 -8.57 -8.38
N GLU A 39 -22.22 -7.85 -7.29
CA GLU A 39 -23.06 -6.64 -7.33
C GLU A 39 -22.42 -5.54 -8.19
N ALA A 40 -21.11 -5.28 -8.00
CA ALA A 40 -20.40 -4.26 -8.76
C ALA A 40 -20.36 -4.57 -10.27
N LEU A 41 -20.17 -5.83 -10.66
CA LEU A 41 -20.23 -6.26 -12.07
C LEU A 41 -21.65 -6.14 -12.64
N SER A 42 -22.68 -6.45 -11.85
CA SER A 42 -24.07 -6.25 -12.25
C SER A 42 -24.34 -4.77 -12.55
N TRP A 43 -23.92 -3.87 -11.66
CA TRP A 43 -24.11 -2.42 -11.85
C TRP A 43 -23.31 -1.90 -13.06
N LEU A 44 -22.07 -2.37 -13.24
CA LEU A 44 -21.26 -2.01 -14.39
C LEU A 44 -21.90 -2.46 -15.70
N THR A 45 -22.54 -3.63 -15.71
CA THR A 45 -23.26 -4.14 -16.88
C THR A 45 -24.48 -3.29 -17.22
N GLU A 46 -25.22 -2.79 -16.22
CA GLU A 46 -26.33 -1.85 -16.45
C GLU A 46 -25.82 -0.50 -16.98
N LEU A 47 -24.70 0.00 -16.46
CA LEU A 47 -24.07 1.21 -16.99
C LEU A 47 -23.59 1.01 -18.43
N ASP A 48 -23.06 -0.15 -18.77
CA ASP A 48 -22.67 -0.46 -20.14
C ASP A 48 -23.85 -0.44 -21.11
N LYS A 49 -25.01 -0.98 -20.71
CA LYS A 49 -26.24 -0.94 -21.52
C LYS A 49 -26.73 0.49 -21.77
N GLU A 50 -26.63 1.37 -20.77
CA GLU A 50 -27.12 2.75 -20.87
C GLU A 50 -26.15 3.65 -21.64
N TYR A 51 -24.85 3.51 -21.40
CA TYR A 51 -23.82 4.44 -21.89
C TYR A 51 -22.94 3.90 -23.01
N GLY A 52 -23.03 2.61 -23.35
CA GLY A 52 -22.19 1.98 -24.37
C GLY A 52 -20.71 2.09 -24.05
N LEU A 53 -20.30 1.55 -22.88
CA LEU A 53 -18.91 1.61 -22.40
C LEU A 53 -18.00 0.63 -23.17
N THR A 54 -18.60 -0.44 -23.71
CA THR A 54 -17.99 -1.48 -24.54
C THR A 54 -18.19 -1.24 -26.03
N ASN A 55 -17.64 -2.12 -26.86
CA ASN A 55 -17.84 -2.14 -28.31
C ASN A 55 -17.96 -3.59 -28.83
N ASP A 56 -18.15 -3.74 -30.15
CA ASP A 56 -18.29 -5.05 -30.79
C ASP A 56 -17.04 -5.95 -30.64
N GLU A 57 -15.87 -5.38 -30.35
CA GLU A 57 -14.60 -6.09 -30.23
C GLU A 57 -14.26 -6.46 -28.77
N TYR A 58 -14.88 -5.81 -27.79
CA TYR A 58 -14.54 -5.94 -26.38
C TYR A 58 -15.78 -5.70 -25.51
N GLY A 59 -16.33 -6.77 -24.94
CA GLY A 59 -17.53 -6.77 -24.10
C GLY A 59 -17.28 -6.97 -22.60
N MET A 60 -18.36 -7.09 -21.82
CA MET A 60 -18.27 -7.37 -20.38
C MET A 60 -17.68 -8.75 -20.07
N ALA A 61 -17.94 -9.76 -20.89
CA ALA A 61 -17.33 -11.08 -20.72
C ALA A 61 -15.80 -11.01 -20.84
N ASP A 62 -15.29 -10.27 -21.83
CA ASP A 62 -13.85 -10.06 -22.03
C ASP A 62 -13.25 -9.30 -20.85
N PHE A 63 -13.95 -8.28 -20.33
CA PHE A 63 -13.53 -7.56 -19.14
C PHE A 63 -13.43 -8.44 -17.89
N ILE A 64 -14.42 -9.30 -17.65
CA ILE A 64 -14.40 -10.23 -16.50
C ILE A 64 -13.24 -11.22 -16.65
N GLN A 65 -13.02 -11.76 -17.85
CA GLN A 65 -11.91 -12.67 -18.11
C GLN A 65 -10.56 -11.97 -17.89
N ASP A 66 -10.40 -10.74 -18.39
CA ASP A 66 -9.21 -9.92 -18.16
C ASP A 66 -8.97 -9.63 -16.67
N LEU A 67 -10.01 -9.41 -15.87
CA LEU A 67 -9.89 -9.25 -14.42
C LEU A 67 -9.34 -10.52 -13.75
N ILE A 68 -9.76 -11.70 -14.21
CA ILE A 68 -9.26 -13.00 -13.71
C ILE A 68 -7.82 -13.22 -14.16
N ASP A 69 -7.54 -13.06 -15.46
CA ASP A 69 -6.23 -13.33 -16.05
C ASP A 69 -5.15 -12.39 -15.51
N LYS A 70 -5.51 -11.12 -15.28
CA LYS A 70 -4.63 -10.14 -14.63
C LYS A 70 -4.58 -10.31 -13.12
N GLY A 71 -5.36 -11.22 -12.53
CA GLY A 71 -5.36 -11.54 -11.11
C GLY A 71 -5.92 -10.45 -10.21
N TYR A 72 -6.92 -9.70 -10.67
CA TYR A 72 -7.67 -8.75 -9.84
C TYR A 72 -8.78 -9.45 -9.06
N ILE A 73 -9.47 -10.42 -9.66
CA ILE A 73 -10.51 -11.20 -9.01
C ILE A 73 -10.21 -12.69 -9.10
N GLN A 74 -10.66 -13.46 -8.13
CA GLN A 74 -10.65 -14.92 -8.18
C GLN A 74 -12.01 -15.41 -8.69
N PRO A 75 -12.02 -16.41 -9.60
CA PRO A 75 -13.25 -17.05 -10.02
C PRO A 75 -13.89 -17.81 -8.84
N GLU A 76 -15.15 -18.15 -9.00
CA GLU A 76 -15.89 -18.95 -8.02
C GLU A 76 -15.16 -20.27 -7.72
N SER A 77 -15.13 -20.64 -6.44
CA SER A 77 -14.53 -21.89 -5.97
C SER A 77 -15.56 -22.65 -5.13
N GLN A 78 -15.30 -23.94 -4.87
CA GLN A 78 -16.16 -24.74 -3.97
C GLN A 78 -16.29 -24.10 -2.58
N ASP A 79 -15.26 -23.38 -2.13
CA ASP A 79 -15.24 -22.72 -0.82
C ASP A 79 -15.88 -21.32 -0.82
N ASN A 80 -16.03 -20.68 -1.99
CA ASN A 80 -16.60 -19.34 -2.11
C ASN A 80 -17.53 -19.25 -3.34
N PRO A 81 -18.86 -19.28 -3.13
CA PRO A 81 -19.83 -19.11 -4.21
C PRO A 81 -19.92 -17.64 -4.59
N GLY A 82 -18.96 -17.18 -5.39
CA GLY A 82 -18.90 -15.82 -5.92
C GLY A 82 -17.48 -15.39 -6.28
N PHE A 83 -17.37 -14.35 -7.10
CA PHE A 83 -16.09 -13.73 -7.37
C PHE A 83 -15.57 -13.01 -6.13
N VAL A 84 -14.28 -13.20 -5.83
CA VAL A 84 -13.65 -12.59 -4.64
C VAL A 84 -12.55 -11.63 -5.10
N PRO A 85 -12.49 -10.40 -4.56
CA PRO A 85 -11.40 -9.49 -4.87
C PRO A 85 -10.09 -10.04 -4.29
N THR A 86 -9.02 -9.98 -5.08
CA THR A 86 -7.68 -10.37 -4.62
C THR A 86 -7.01 -9.25 -3.84
N ALA A 87 -5.93 -9.57 -3.12
CA ALA A 87 -5.04 -8.57 -2.53
C ALA A 87 -4.52 -7.54 -3.56
N LYS A 88 -4.33 -7.95 -4.82
CA LYS A 88 -3.95 -7.03 -5.90
C LYS A 88 -5.03 -5.99 -6.16
N MET A 89 -6.30 -6.40 -6.15
CA MET A 89 -7.42 -5.48 -6.31
C MET A 89 -7.56 -4.54 -5.11
N GLU A 90 -7.40 -5.06 -3.88
CA GLU A 90 -7.41 -4.21 -2.68
C GLU A 90 -6.32 -3.13 -2.74
N ILE A 91 -5.09 -3.48 -3.11
CA ILE A 91 -3.99 -2.52 -3.29
C ILE A 91 -4.34 -1.49 -4.37
N ALA A 92 -4.89 -1.94 -5.50
CA ALA A 92 -5.24 -1.05 -6.60
C ALA A 92 -6.33 -0.04 -6.21
N ILE A 93 -7.33 -0.44 -5.42
CA ILE A 93 -8.38 0.45 -4.91
C ILE A 93 -7.80 1.46 -3.93
N ARG A 94 -6.91 1.03 -3.01
CA ARG A 94 -6.23 1.95 -2.09
C ARG A 94 -5.36 2.97 -2.81
N GLN A 95 -4.61 2.53 -3.82
CA GLN A 95 -3.79 3.43 -4.64
C GLN A 95 -4.66 4.46 -5.39
N LYS A 96 -5.79 4.02 -5.95
CA LYS A 96 -6.76 4.92 -6.56
C LYS A 96 -7.34 5.91 -5.55
N ALA A 97 -7.74 5.45 -4.36
CA ALA A 97 -8.26 6.33 -3.31
C ALA A 97 -7.22 7.38 -2.89
N LEU A 98 -5.94 6.99 -2.77
CA LEU A 98 -4.83 7.90 -2.49
C LEU A 98 -4.66 8.94 -3.61
N GLU A 99 -4.75 8.54 -4.88
CA GLU A 99 -4.67 9.47 -6.01
C GLU A 99 -5.87 10.41 -6.08
N ASP A 100 -7.09 9.92 -5.82
CA ASP A 100 -8.30 10.73 -5.77
C ASP A 100 -8.21 11.81 -4.66
N VAL A 101 -7.71 11.44 -3.48
CA VAL A 101 -7.62 12.34 -2.30
C VAL A 101 -6.42 13.28 -2.39
N PHE A 102 -5.24 12.77 -2.76
CA PHE A 102 -3.97 13.49 -2.67
C PHE A 102 -3.38 13.89 -4.02
N GLY A 103 -3.87 13.38 -5.15
CA GLY A 103 -3.34 13.69 -6.49
C GLY A 103 -3.47 15.17 -6.87
N GLN A 104 -4.44 15.88 -6.27
CA GLN A 104 -4.63 17.32 -6.46
C GLN A 104 -3.89 18.18 -5.43
N ILE A 105 -3.31 17.58 -4.38
CA ILE A 105 -2.60 18.33 -3.33
C ILE A 105 -1.24 18.78 -3.87
N LYS A 106 -1.03 20.11 -3.86
CA LYS A 106 0.27 20.70 -4.22
C LYS A 106 1.34 20.18 -3.26
N LYS A 107 2.47 19.67 -3.79
CA LYS A 107 3.64 19.25 -3.00
C LYS A 107 4.01 20.35 -1.98
N THR A 108 3.83 20.06 -0.70
CA THR A 108 4.36 20.88 0.39
C THR A 108 5.79 20.44 0.72
N LYS A 109 6.53 21.20 1.54
CA LYS A 109 7.87 20.80 1.97
C LYS A 109 7.79 19.56 2.86
N ARG A 110 8.47 18.47 2.45
CA ARG A 110 8.69 17.26 3.25
C ARG A 110 9.37 17.63 4.57
N GLY A 111 8.78 17.28 5.71
CA GLY A 111 9.42 17.37 7.02
C GLY A 111 9.87 15.98 7.46
N ASN A 112 11.16 15.81 7.78
CA ASN A 112 11.64 14.62 8.48
C ASN A 112 11.53 14.87 9.98
N HIS A 113 10.98 13.91 10.71
CA HIS A 113 10.96 13.90 12.18
C HIS A 113 12.00 12.90 12.69
N ASN A 114 13.29 13.22 12.55
CA ASN A 114 14.34 12.41 13.18
C ASN A 114 14.33 12.70 14.70
N THR A 115 14.27 11.64 15.51
CA THR A 115 14.45 11.72 16.95
C THR A 115 15.95 11.69 17.27
N ARG A 116 16.35 12.19 18.44
CA ARG A 116 17.76 12.20 18.91
C ARG A 116 18.08 11.04 19.86
N HIS A 117 17.23 10.02 19.93
CA HIS A 117 17.35 8.94 20.92
C HIS A 117 17.85 7.66 20.22
N THR A 118 18.80 6.97 20.83
CA THR A 118 19.26 5.64 20.41
C THR A 118 18.36 4.55 21.02
N GLY A 119 18.25 3.39 20.37
CA GLY A 119 17.38 2.29 20.79
C GLY A 119 16.98 1.35 19.64
N GLY A 120 16.03 0.46 19.89
CA GLY A 120 15.58 -0.56 18.93
C GLY A 120 15.00 0.04 17.64
N GLY A 121 15.81 0.07 16.59
CA GLY A 121 15.43 0.42 15.24
C GLY A 121 16.38 -0.21 14.23
N ASP A 122 16.11 0.03 12.95
CA ASP A 122 16.74 -0.71 11.84
C ASP A 122 18.01 -0.04 11.29
N GLU A 123 18.29 1.20 11.69
CA GLU A 123 19.43 1.98 11.19
C GLU A 123 20.53 2.07 12.26
N SER A 124 21.72 1.55 11.93
CA SER A 124 22.89 1.58 12.83
C SER A 124 23.47 2.98 12.97
N THR A 125 23.86 3.30 14.20
CA THR A 125 24.67 4.46 14.56
C THR A 125 26.16 4.11 14.48
N SER A 126 27.02 5.12 14.62
CA SER A 126 28.47 4.90 14.77
C SER A 126 28.90 4.57 16.21
N GLU A 127 27.97 4.52 17.15
CA GLU A 127 28.27 4.24 18.56
C GLU A 127 28.33 2.73 18.78
N LEU A 128 29.28 2.31 19.61
CA LEU A 128 29.53 0.91 19.97
C LEU A 128 29.17 0.72 21.44
N ARG A 129 28.58 -0.44 21.74
CA ARG A 129 28.36 -0.88 23.12
C ARG A 129 28.65 -2.36 23.28
N PRO A 130 28.94 -2.83 24.51
CA PRO A 130 29.07 -4.25 24.78
C PRO A 130 27.81 -5.02 24.39
N TYR A 131 28.00 -6.25 23.89
CA TYR A 131 26.93 -7.18 23.57
C TYR A 131 26.15 -7.59 24.82
N GLU A 132 24.83 -7.51 24.74
CA GLU A 132 23.92 -8.04 25.75
C GLU A 132 23.08 -9.19 25.16
N PHE A 133 22.70 -10.13 26.02
CA PHE A 133 21.89 -11.26 25.57
C PHE A 133 20.53 -10.78 25.03
N GLY A 134 20.26 -11.11 23.76
CA GLY A 134 19.07 -10.66 23.03
C GLY A 134 19.38 -9.70 21.88
N ASP A 135 20.61 -9.19 21.81
CA ASP A 135 21.05 -8.39 20.67
C ASP A 135 21.11 -9.21 19.39
N GLN A 136 20.72 -8.57 18.29
CA GLN A 136 20.74 -9.17 16.97
C GLN A 136 22.19 -9.34 16.50
N LEU A 137 22.50 -10.49 15.89
CA LEU A 137 23.86 -10.81 15.43
C LEU A 137 24.30 -9.98 14.21
N ASP A 138 23.35 -9.40 13.48
CA ASP A 138 23.62 -8.51 12.35
C ASP A 138 24.18 -7.15 12.77
N GLN A 139 23.99 -6.75 14.03
CA GLN A 139 24.54 -5.52 14.62
C GLN A 139 25.94 -5.73 15.22
N LEU A 140 26.50 -6.94 15.16
CA LEU A 140 27.79 -7.26 15.75
C LEU A 140 28.92 -6.51 15.03
N ALA A 141 29.68 -5.72 15.80
CA ALA A 141 30.88 -5.05 15.36
C ALA A 141 32.04 -6.06 15.32
N VAL A 142 32.09 -6.86 14.26
CA VAL A 142 33.02 -7.99 14.13
C VAL A 142 34.48 -7.54 14.25
N SER A 143 34.85 -6.42 13.64
CA SER A 143 36.24 -5.94 13.63
C SER A 143 36.71 -5.56 15.03
N GLU A 144 35.87 -4.81 15.75
CA GLU A 144 36.10 -4.38 17.12
C GLU A 144 36.08 -5.56 18.09
N SER A 145 35.15 -6.50 17.90
CA SER A 145 35.07 -7.71 18.71
C SER A 145 36.31 -8.59 18.56
N LEU A 146 36.79 -8.79 17.33
CA LEU A 146 38.02 -9.54 17.06
C LEU A 146 39.26 -8.85 17.62
N ARG A 147 39.30 -7.51 17.53
CA ARG A 147 40.37 -6.72 18.12
C ARG A 147 40.39 -6.86 19.65
N ASN A 148 39.23 -6.81 20.31
CA ASN A 148 39.12 -6.98 21.75
C ASN A 148 39.56 -8.38 22.18
N ALA A 149 39.11 -9.42 21.46
CA ALA A 149 39.54 -10.80 21.70
C ALA A 149 41.07 -10.97 21.62
N GLN A 150 41.72 -10.38 20.62
CA GLN A 150 43.19 -10.41 20.50
C GLN A 150 43.89 -9.66 21.64
N ILE A 151 43.32 -8.55 22.10
CA ILE A 151 43.87 -7.78 23.23
C ILE A 151 43.76 -8.57 24.53
N ASN A 152 42.63 -9.24 24.77
CA ASN A 152 42.33 -9.93 26.03
C ASN A 152 42.96 -11.32 26.13
N HIS A 153 43.04 -12.04 25.01
CA HIS A 153 43.47 -13.45 24.98
C HIS A 153 44.80 -13.69 24.26
N GLY A 154 45.35 -12.67 23.59
CA GLY A 154 46.61 -12.77 22.85
C GLY A 154 46.43 -13.28 21.42
N VAL A 155 47.56 -13.41 20.70
CA VAL A 155 47.58 -13.71 19.26
C VAL A 155 47.82 -15.19 18.95
N ASP A 156 48.38 -15.94 19.90
CA ASP A 156 48.82 -17.32 19.68
C ASP A 156 47.66 -18.31 19.64
N ASP A 157 46.66 -18.16 20.53
CA ASP A 157 45.44 -18.95 20.58
C ASP A 157 44.21 -18.03 20.50
N PHE A 158 43.43 -18.14 19.42
CA PHE A 158 42.21 -17.34 19.27
C PHE A 158 41.10 -17.86 20.18
N ILE A 159 40.79 -17.07 21.21
CA ILE A 159 39.66 -17.27 22.12
C ILE A 159 38.75 -16.05 21.96
N LEU A 160 37.46 -16.28 21.71
CA LEU A 160 36.44 -15.23 21.65
C LEU A 160 35.46 -15.46 22.80
N ALA A 161 35.47 -14.58 23.79
CA ALA A 161 34.55 -14.60 24.91
C ALA A 161 33.41 -13.59 24.69
N GLN A 162 32.32 -13.75 25.44
CA GLN A 162 31.18 -12.82 25.35
C GLN A 162 31.59 -11.38 25.71
N GLU A 163 32.56 -11.20 26.61
CA GLU A 163 33.08 -9.90 27.02
C GLU A 163 33.86 -9.16 25.94
N ASP A 164 34.28 -9.86 24.87
CA ASP A 164 34.94 -9.25 23.72
C ASP A 164 33.94 -8.68 22.71
N LEU A 165 32.68 -9.13 22.76
CA LEU A 165 31.67 -8.82 21.74
C LEU A 165 31.13 -7.39 21.91
N GLU A 166 31.17 -6.63 20.83
CA GLU A 166 30.58 -5.30 20.72
C GLU A 166 29.52 -5.28 19.61
N VAL A 167 28.51 -4.43 19.78
CA VAL A 167 27.43 -4.21 18.81
C VAL A 167 27.32 -2.72 18.50
N HIS A 168 26.92 -2.40 17.27
CA HIS A 168 26.52 -1.04 16.91
C HIS A 168 25.17 -0.71 17.53
N GLU A 169 25.04 0.43 18.21
CA GLU A 169 23.72 0.92 18.62
C GLU A 169 22.88 1.29 17.39
N SER A 170 21.57 1.12 17.46
CA SER A 170 20.64 1.61 16.42
C SER A 170 19.93 2.89 16.86
N PHE A 171 19.42 3.65 15.90
CA PHE A 171 18.50 4.74 16.19
C PHE A 171 17.15 4.21 16.66
N TYR A 172 16.59 4.79 17.71
CA TYR A 172 15.26 4.41 18.18
C TYR A 172 14.20 4.79 17.16
N GLN A 173 13.46 3.79 16.68
CA GLN A 173 12.36 3.99 15.76
C GLN A 173 11.03 3.65 16.45
N SER A 174 10.21 4.67 16.72
CA SER A 174 8.86 4.46 17.25
C SER A 174 7.99 3.73 16.23
N GLN A 175 7.49 2.55 16.58
CA GLN A 175 6.42 1.88 15.84
C GLN A 175 5.06 2.44 16.27
N MET A 176 4.17 2.73 15.31
CA MET A 176 2.81 3.21 15.57
C MET A 176 1.84 2.40 14.71
N SER A 177 0.80 1.85 15.34
CA SER A 177 -0.33 1.23 14.66
C SER A 177 -1.54 2.16 14.74
N THR A 178 -2.05 2.60 13.59
CA THR A 178 -3.28 3.39 13.51
C THR A 178 -4.46 2.46 13.28
N VAL A 179 -5.48 2.53 14.13
CA VAL A 179 -6.78 1.89 13.88
C VAL A 179 -7.79 3.00 13.61
N LEU A 180 -8.47 2.92 12.47
CA LEU A 180 -9.52 3.85 12.08
C LEU A 180 -10.86 3.12 12.07
N MET A 181 -11.82 3.61 12.87
CA MET A 181 -13.19 3.10 12.91
C MET A 181 -14.13 4.12 12.27
N ILE A 182 -14.95 3.67 11.32
CA ILE A 182 -15.97 4.50 10.67
C ILE A 182 -17.32 4.09 11.24
N ASP A 183 -18.03 5.02 11.87
CA ASP A 183 -19.38 4.80 12.38
C ASP A 183 -20.43 4.97 11.26
N ILE A 184 -21.36 4.03 11.18
CA ILE A 184 -22.49 4.06 10.24
C ILE A 184 -23.71 4.61 10.98
N SER A 185 -23.68 5.91 11.24
CA SER A 185 -24.79 6.61 11.90
C SER A 185 -25.78 7.20 10.91
N HIS A 186 -26.96 7.58 11.40
CA HIS A 186 -28.03 8.15 10.58
C HIS A 186 -27.59 9.42 9.82
N SER A 187 -26.66 10.20 10.35
CA SER A 187 -26.11 11.40 9.69
C SER A 187 -25.25 11.10 8.45
N MET A 188 -24.78 9.86 8.30
CA MET A 188 -23.95 9.45 7.17
C MET A 188 -24.76 9.11 5.90
N ILE A 189 -26.07 8.89 6.05
CA ILE A 189 -27.01 8.50 4.97
C ILE A 189 -28.18 9.51 4.89
N LEU A 190 -28.15 10.57 5.70
CA LEU A 190 -29.23 11.54 5.80
C LEU A 190 -29.37 12.35 4.51
N TYR A 191 -30.61 12.69 4.16
CA TYR A 191 -30.95 13.50 2.98
C TYR A 191 -30.57 12.88 1.62
N GLY A 192 -30.31 11.57 1.59
CA GLY A 192 -29.91 10.86 0.36
C GLY A 192 -28.48 11.18 -0.08
N GLU A 193 -27.70 11.85 0.76
CA GLU A 193 -26.29 12.13 0.51
C GLU A 193 -25.44 10.96 1.03
N ASP A 194 -24.59 10.40 0.17
CA ASP A 194 -23.66 9.33 0.55
C ASP A 194 -22.36 9.92 1.10
N ARG A 195 -22.28 9.99 2.43
CA ARG A 195 -21.06 10.41 3.15
C ARG A 195 -20.20 9.23 3.59
N ILE A 196 -20.70 7.99 3.48
CA ILE A 196 -19.96 6.79 3.83
C ILE A 196 -18.87 6.50 2.80
N THR A 197 -19.18 6.58 1.51
CA THR A 197 -18.20 6.27 0.45
C THR A 197 -17.00 7.22 0.47
N PRO A 198 -17.17 8.56 0.60
CA PRO A 198 -16.05 9.47 0.81
C PRO A 198 -15.24 9.14 2.06
N ALA A 199 -15.89 8.80 3.19
CA ALA A 199 -15.19 8.43 4.42
C ALA A 199 -14.35 7.15 4.25
N LYS A 200 -14.89 6.12 3.57
CA LYS A 200 -14.15 4.90 3.21
C LYS A 200 -12.94 5.22 2.33
N LYS A 201 -13.09 6.09 1.32
CA LYS A 201 -11.97 6.50 0.46
C LYS A 201 -10.86 7.16 1.27
N VAL A 202 -11.19 8.08 2.17
CA VAL A 202 -10.22 8.73 3.06
C VAL A 202 -9.56 7.73 4.01
N ALA A 203 -10.30 6.72 4.49
CA ALA A 203 -9.75 5.69 5.35
C ALA A 203 -8.79 4.73 4.64
N MET A 204 -8.99 4.51 3.34
CA MET A 204 -8.14 3.66 2.50
C MET A 204 -6.88 4.37 1.97
N ALA A 205 -6.92 5.70 1.89
CA ALA A 205 -5.86 6.57 1.38
C ALA A 205 -4.81 6.87 2.47
#